data_AF-W2D1H6-F1
#
_entry.id   AF-W2D1H6-F1
#
_cell.length_a   1.000
_cell.length_b   1.000
_cell.length_c   1.000
_cell.angle_alpha   90.00
_cell.angle_beta   90.00
_cell.angle_gamma   90.00
#
_symmetry.space_group_name_H-M   'P 1'
#
loop_
_entity.id
_entity.type
_entity.pdbx_description
1 polymer ?
#
loop_
_entity_poly.entity_id
_entity_poly.type
_entity_poly.pdbx_seq_one_letter_code
_entity_poly.pdbx_strand_id
1 'polypeptide(L)' 'NVLDCHPEPARTMLEDMMRNERKHVYTIEKNGRKKLIYQIPWYEDGQYMGFMELSMVIPFEMDHKIRGQKIEGRG' A
#
# COMPACT_ATOMS: atom_id res chain seq x y z
N ASN A 1 -7.20 -14.66 16.35
CA ASN A 1 -7.79 -13.94 15.20
C ASN A 1 -6.87 -12.76 14.91
N VAL A 2 -6.45 -12.52 13.66
CA VAL A 2 -5.48 -11.45 13.31
C VAL A 2 -6.05 -10.04 13.59
N LEU A 3 -7.37 -9.97 13.80
CA LEU A 3 -8.12 -8.75 14.12
C LEU A 3 -7.94 -8.28 15.59
N ASP A 4 -7.48 -9.13 16.51
CA ASP A 4 -7.35 -8.78 17.94
C ASP A 4 -6.02 -8.11 18.32
N CYS A 5 -5.06 -8.00 17.40
CA CYS A 5 -3.74 -7.40 17.66
C CYS A 5 -3.60 -5.95 17.15
N HIS A 6 -4.67 -5.32 16.67
CA HIS A 6 -4.62 -3.98 16.07
C HIS A 6 -5.46 -2.98 16.88
N PRO A 7 -4.85 -1.96 17.53
CA PRO A 7 -5.60 -0.89 18.17
C PRO A 7 -6.36 -0.05 17.15
N GLU A 8 -7.53 0.46 17.52
CA GLU A 8 -8.21 1.52 16.74
C GLU A 8 -7.23 2.69 16.53
N PRO A 9 -7.11 3.24 15.31
CA PRO A 9 -8.00 3.12 14.14
C PRO A 9 -7.62 2.05 13.11
N ALA A 10 -6.58 1.24 13.36
CA ALA A 10 -6.04 0.31 12.37
C ALA A 10 -7.03 -0.81 12.00
N ARG A 11 -7.90 -1.20 12.94
CA ARG A 11 -8.94 -2.21 12.70
C ARG A 11 -10.01 -1.72 11.72
N THR A 12 -10.56 -0.53 11.96
CA THR A 12 -11.55 0.09 11.07
C THR A 12 -10.98 0.33 9.66
N MET A 13 -9.70 0.72 9.57
CA MET A 13 -9.01 0.88 8.28
C MET A 13 -8.87 -0.45 7.53
N LEU A 14 -8.51 -1.53 8.22
CA LEU A 14 -8.39 -2.87 7.64
C LEU A 14 -9.76 -3.40 7.16
N GLU A 15 -10.82 -3.16 7.93
CA GLU A 15 -12.19 -3.52 7.54
C GLU A 15 -12.66 -2.78 6.27
N ASP A 16 -12.39 -1.47 6.16
CA ASP A 16 -12.70 -0.69 4.95
C ASP A 16 -11.89 -1.18 3.75
N MET A 17 -10.61 -1.49 3.94
CA MET A 17 -9.76 -2.05 2.90
C MET A 17 -10.28 -3.40 2.40
N MET A 18 -10.70 -4.29 3.30
CA MET A 18 -11.28 -5.59 2.95
C MET A 18 -12.64 -5.48 2.28
N ARG A 19 -13.48 -4.53 2.71
CA ARG A 19 -14.80 -4.33 2.12
C ARG A 19 -14.75 -3.69 0.73
N ASN A 20 -13.79 -2.79 0.50
CA ASN A 20 -13.70 -2.01 -0.73
C ASN A 20 -12.52 -2.41 -1.63
N GLU A 21 -11.79 -3.47 -1.27
CA GLU A 21 -10.63 -3.99 -2.01
C GLU A 21 -9.59 -2.90 -2.34
N ARG A 22 -9.39 -1.97 -1.39
CA ARG A 22 -8.55 -0.79 -1.62
C ARG A 22 -7.08 -1.09 -1.43
N LYS A 23 -6.27 -0.64 -2.38
CA LYS A 23 -4.82 -0.57 -2.24
C LYS A 23 -4.43 0.43 -1.13
N HIS A 24 -3.48 0.04 -0.28
CA HIS A 24 -2.88 0.89 0.74
C HIS A 24 -1.35 0.87 0.64
N VAL A 25 -0.75 2.02 0.34
CA VAL A 25 0.70 2.14 0.10
C VAL A 25 1.23 3.32 0.89
N TYR A 26 2.22 3.06 1.73
CA TYR A 26 2.76 4.06 2.64
C TYR A 26 4.18 3.70 3.03
N THR A 27 4.91 4.65 3.61
CA THR A 27 6.22 4.37 4.20
C THR A 27 6.16 4.44 5.71
N ILE A 28 6.91 3.57 6.38
CA ILE A 28 7.14 3.64 7.83
C ILE A 28 8.63 3.81 8.11
N GLU A 29 8.94 4.41 9.26
CA GLU A 29 10.28 4.35 9.83
C GLU A 29 10.29 3.38 11.00
N LYS A 30 11.21 2.41 10.98
CA LYS A 30 11.40 1.46 12.08
C LYS A 30 12.88 1.14 12.24
N ASN A 31 13.41 1.33 13.45
CA ASN A 31 14.83 1.12 13.78
C ASN A 31 15.77 1.91 12.84
N GLY A 32 15.45 3.18 12.57
CA GLY A 32 16.25 4.04 11.68
C GLY A 32 16.25 3.62 10.21
N ARG A 33 15.32 2.75 9.78
CA ARG A 33 15.16 2.32 8.39
C ARG A 33 13.80 2.73 7.87
N LYS A 34 13.77 3.38 6.71
CA LYS A 34 12.55 3.63 5.94
C LYS A 34 12.13 2.36 5.21
N LYS A 35 10.87 1.97 5.35
CA LYS A 35 10.27 0.84 4.65
C LYS A 35 9.09 1.30 3.83
N LEU A 36 8.99 0.85 2.58
CA LEU A 36 7.77 0.91 1.79
C LEU A 36 6.90 -0.29 2.15
N ILE A 37 5.67 -0.03 2.56
CA ILE A 37 4.61 -1.02 2.75
C ILE A 37 3.65 -0.88 1.57
N TYR A 38 3.41 -1.98 0.87
CA TYR A 38 2.51 -2.02 -0.28
C TYR A 38 1.51 -3.16 -0.08
N GLN A 39 0.29 -2.80 0.32
CA GLN A 39 -0.81 -3.72 0.57
C GLN A 39 -1.81 -3.62 -0.58
N ILE A 40 -2.11 -4.75 -1.22
CA ILE A 40 -3.09 -4.84 -2.30
C ILE A 40 -3.98 -6.07 -2.13
N PRO A 41 -5.25 -6.01 -2.59
CA PRO A 41 -6.10 -7.18 -2.64
C PRO A 41 -5.47 -8.25 -3.53
N TRP A 42 -5.52 -9.50 -3.07
CA TRP A 42 -5.08 -10.67 -3.80
C TRP A 42 -6.30 -11.44 -4.32
N TYR A 43 -6.23 -11.88 -5.56
CA TYR A 43 -7.28 -12.65 -6.20
C TYR A 43 -6.70 -13.93 -6.79
N GLU A 44 -7.45 -15.02 -6.67
CA GLU A 44 -7.18 -16.28 -7.34
C GLU A 44 -8.45 -16.66 -8.11
N ASP A 45 -8.32 -16.91 -9.41
CA ASP A 45 -9.45 -17.18 -10.31
C ASP A 45 -10.60 -16.15 -10.22
N GLY A 46 -10.25 -14.87 -10.02
CA GLY A 46 -11.21 -13.76 -9.90
C GLY A 46 -11.95 -13.71 -8.56
N GLN A 47 -11.66 -14.61 -7.63
CA GLN A 47 -12.18 -14.59 -6.28
C GLN A 47 -11.22 -13.85 -5.36
N TYR A 48 -11.76 -12.97 -4.52
CA TYR A 48 -10.97 -12.26 -3.52
C TYR A 48 -10.51 -13.23 -2.44
N MET A 49 -9.19 -13.31 -2.25
CA MET A 49 -8.53 -14.25 -1.35
C MET A 49 -7.89 -13.57 -0.13
N GLY A 50 -8.04 -12.25 0.00
CA GLY A 50 -7.46 -11.46 1.08
C GLY A 50 -6.51 -10.39 0.56
N PHE A 51 -5.48 -10.07 1.35
CA PHE A 51 -4.47 -9.08 1.01
C PHE A 51 -3.08 -9.71 0.92
N MET A 52 -2.30 -9.20 -0.04
CA MET A 52 -0.86 -9.39 -0.08
C MET A 52 -0.17 -8.11 0.40
N GLU A 53 0.79 -8.24 1.31
CA GLU A 53 1.66 -7.16 1.76
C GLU A 53 3.10 -7.38 1.26
N LEU A 54 3.66 -6.36 0.63
CA LEU A 54 5.10 -6.28 0.34
C LEU A 54 5.74 -5.24 1.28
N SER A 55 6.79 -5.63 1.98
CA SER A 55 7.59 -4.77 2.85
C SER A 55 9.03 -4.70 2.35
N MET A 56 9.46 -3.53 1.89
CA MET A 56 10.80 -3.33 1.31
C MET A 56 11.51 -2.20 2.04
N VAL A 57 12.77 -2.42 2.43
CA VAL A 57 13.63 -1.32 2.92
C VAL A 57 14.02 -0.45 1.73
N ILE A 58 13.80 0.85 1.85
CA ILE A 58 14.16 1.85 0.84
C ILE A 58 15.06 2.92 1.46
N PRO A 59 15.90 3.61 0.67
CA PRO A 59 16.60 4.81 1.12
C PRO A 59 15.62 5.91 1.58
N PHE A 60 16.07 6.79 2.48
CA PHE A 60 15.26 7.95 2.91
C PHE A 60 14.99 8.91 1.75
N GLU A 61 16.03 9.14 0.94
CA GLU A 61 16.01 9.92 -0.29
C GLU A 61 16.22 8.98 -1.48
N MET A 62 15.34 9.08 -2.49
CA MET A 62 15.35 8.21 -3.66
C MET A 62 15.00 9.03 -4.89
N ASP A 63 15.70 8.79 -6.01
CA ASP A 63 15.41 9.42 -7.29
C ASP A 63 13.95 9.17 -7.72
N HIS A 64 13.22 10.25 -7.99
CA HIS A 64 11.91 10.18 -8.65
C HIS A 64 12.07 10.46 -10.15
N LYS A 65 11.92 9.42 -10.99
CA LYS A 65 12.05 9.55 -12.45
C LYS A 65 10.67 9.57 -13.10
N ILE A 66 10.25 10.73 -13.61
CA ILE A 66 9.03 10.87 -14.42
C ILE A 66 9.34 10.41 -15.84
N ARG A 67 8.53 9.49 -16.37
CA ARG A 67 8.61 9.04 -17.78
C ARG A 67 7.24 9.25 -18.42
N GLY A 68 7.19 10.07 -19.47
CA GLY A 68 5.97 10.37 -20.23
C GLY A 68 5.15 11.55 -19.71
N GLN A 69 5.50 12.76 -20.13
CA GLN A 69 4.53 13.85 -20.26
C GLN A 69 4.57 14.33 -21.71
N LYS A 70 3.54 13.99 -22.50
CA LYS A 70 3.13 14.87 -23.59
C LYS A 70 2.12 15.82 -22.97
N ILE A 71 2.55 17.04 -22.70
CA ILE A 71 1.64 18.13 -22.38
C ILE A 71 0.92 18.43 -23.70
N GLU A 72 -0.35 18.03 -23.83
CA GLU A 72 -1.20 18.52 -24.91
C GLU A 72 -1.49 20.00 -24.64
N GLY A 73 -0.63 20.85 -25.21
CA GLY A 73 -0.91 22.27 -25.36
C GLY A 73 -1.79 22.49 -26.59
N ARG A 74 -2.89 23.22 -26.37
CA ARG A 74 -3.60 24.08 -27.32
C ARG A 74 -4.14 23.46 -28.61
N GLY A 75 -5.46 23.26 -28.62
CA GLY A 75 -6.34 23.51 -29.76
C GLY A 75 -7.50 24.35 -29.28
#